data_AF-A0A9Q4NRU3-F1
#
_entry.id   AF-A0A9Q4NRU3-F1
#
_cell.length_a   1.000
_cell.length_b   1.000
_cell.length_c   1.000
_cell.angle_alpha   90.00
_cell.angle_beta   90.00
_cell.angle_gamma   90.00
#
_symmetry.space_group_name_H-M   'P 1'
#
loop_
_entity.id
_entity.type
_entity.pdbx_description
1 polymer ?
#
loop_
_entity_poly.entity_id
_entity_poly.type
_entity_poly.pdbx_seq_one_letter_code
_entity_poly.pdbx_strand_id
1 'polypeptide(L)'
;MLPVELEINRHRTVAVCSYSLYIGRRFKSRKLFSIVTHDNIAEFYTAHDGEFLFSVPLPSRLTHRPTGGQININLVEGMKHRQPPKLRPDLYKPRPKKHKPDQ
;
A
#
# COMPACT_ATOMS: atom_id res chain seq x y z
N MET A 1 -6.49 20.72 -4.45
CA MET A 1 -7.17 19.73 -3.57
C MET A 1 -6.42 19.65 -2.25
N LEU A 2 -7.12 19.61 -1.12
CA LEU A 2 -6.46 19.43 0.19
C LEU A 2 -6.16 17.93 0.40
N PRO A 3 -4.96 17.57 0.86
CA PRO A 3 -4.65 16.19 1.21
C PRO A 3 -5.51 15.75 2.40
N VAL A 4 -6.15 14.59 2.27
CA VAL A 4 -6.89 13.97 3.37
C VAL A 4 -5.91 13.14 4.18
N GLU A 5 -5.81 13.40 5.48
CA GLU A 5 -5.05 12.56 6.39
C GLU A 5 -5.84 11.29 6.71
N LEU A 6 -5.22 10.14 6.49
CA LEU A 6 -5.80 8.83 6.73
C LEU A 6 -4.96 8.09 7.75
N GLU A 7 -5.61 7.62 8.81
CA GLU A 7 -4.95 6.76 9.79
C GLU A 7 -5.14 5.30 9.41
N ILE A 8 -4.03 4.55 9.42
CA ILE A 8 -4.07 3.12 9.17
C ILE A 8 -4.59 2.43 10.42
N ASN A 9 -5.71 1.72 10.28
CA ASN A 9 -6.33 1.05 11.41
C ASN A 9 -5.45 -0.08 11.98
N ARG A 10 -5.85 -0.61 13.15
CA ARG A 10 -5.16 -1.74 13.80
C ARG A 10 -5.04 -3.00 12.92
N HIS A 11 -5.94 -3.14 11.94
CA HIS A 11 -5.97 -4.24 10.98
C HIS A 11 -5.05 -4.01 9.77
N ARG A 12 -4.35 -2.87 9.71
CA ARG A 12 -3.44 -2.47 8.63
C ARG A 12 -4.16 -2.21 7.32
N THR A 13 -5.40 -1.72 7.41
CA THR A 13 -6.19 -1.32 6.25
C THR A 13 -6.41 0.20 6.26
N VAL A 14 -6.55 0.75 5.06
CA VAL A 14 -6.94 2.14 4.82
C VAL A 14 -8.26 2.15 4.05
N ALA A 15 -9.17 3.05 4.43
CA ALA A 15 -10.42 3.24 3.71
C ALA A 15 -10.13 4.00 2.41
N VAL A 16 -10.49 3.40 1.28
CA VAL A 16 -10.41 4.00 -0.05
C VAL A 16 -11.79 3.88 -0.68
N CYS A 17 -12.51 4.99 -0.77
CA CYS A 17 -13.92 5.03 -1.13
C CYS A 17 -14.73 4.03 -0.29
N SER A 18 -15.37 3.05 -0.93
CA SER A 18 -16.24 2.05 -0.29
C SER A 18 -15.49 0.79 0.19
N TYR A 19 -14.15 0.76 0.10
CA TYR A 19 -13.35 -0.43 0.36
C TYR A 19 -12.31 -0.21 1.45
N SER A 20 -12.04 -1.27 2.22
CA SER A 20 -10.89 -1.32 3.14
C SER A 20 -9.73 -2.04 2.46
N LEU A 21 -8.70 -1.29 2.04
CA LEU A 21 -7.51 -1.84 1.39
C LEU A 21 -6.45 -2.22 2.41
N TYR A 22 -6.01 -3.49 2.40
CA TYR A 22 -4.90 -3.96 3.21
C TYR A 22 -3.56 -3.59 2.56
N ILE A 23 -2.78 -2.73 3.24
CA ILE A 23 -1.56 -2.13 2.69
C ILE A 23 -0.27 -2.71 3.29
N GLY A 24 -0.40 -3.74 4.14
CA GLY A 24 0.74 -4.50 4.64
C GLY A 24 1.22 -4.11 6.05
N ARG A 25 2.05 -5.00 6.63
CA ARG A 25 2.50 -4.89 8.03
C ARG A 25 3.40 -3.69 8.33
N ARG A 26 4.15 -3.21 7.33
CA ARG A 26 5.15 -2.15 7.49
C ARG A 26 4.54 -0.80 7.88
N PHE A 27 3.24 -0.62 7.64
CA PHE A 27 2.55 0.64 7.84
C PHE A 27 1.60 0.63 9.04
N LYS A 28 1.67 -0.38 9.92
CA LYS A 28 0.85 -0.41 11.14
C LYS A 28 1.06 0.90 11.93
N SER A 29 -0.05 1.57 12.29
CA SER A 29 -0.05 2.81 13.08
C SER A 29 0.69 4.00 12.45
N ARG A 30 0.87 3.99 11.13
CA ARG A 30 1.37 5.17 10.41
C ARG A 30 0.21 6.01 9.87
N LYS A 31 0.42 7.32 9.83
CA LYS A 31 -0.44 8.26 9.12
C LYS A 31 -0.08 8.28 7.64
N LEU A 32 -1.08 8.39 6.80
CA LEU A 32 -0.96 8.55 5.36
C LEU A 32 -1.62 9.85 4.94
N PHE A 33 -1.15 10.43 3.84
CA PHE A 33 -1.88 11.44 3.12
C PHE A 33 -2.42 10.84 1.84
N SER A 34 -3.65 11.18 1.49
CA SER A 34 -4.23 10.86 0.19
C SER A 34 -4.60 12.13 -0.56
N ILE A 35 -4.32 12.15 -1.86
CA ILE A 35 -4.80 13.16 -2.80
C ILE A 35 -5.54 12.45 -3.93
N VAL A 36 -6.53 13.12 -4.51
CA VAL A 36 -7.15 12.66 -5.76
C VAL A 36 -6.67 13.57 -6.87
N THR A 37 -6.11 13.01 -7.94
CA THR A 37 -5.64 13.76 -9.09
C THR A 37 -6.79 14.09 -10.05
N HIS A 38 -6.53 14.99 -11.01
CA HIS A 38 -7.50 15.33 -12.06
C HIS A 38 -7.86 14.13 -12.95
N ASP A 39 -6.98 13.12 -13.04
CA ASP A 39 -7.21 11.88 -13.79
C ASP A 39 -8.04 10.85 -13.00
N ASN A 40 -8.70 11.28 -11.91
CA ASN A 40 -9.43 10.41 -10.99
C ASN A 40 -8.57 9.29 -10.39
N ILE A 41 -7.31 9.59 -10.06
CA ILE A 41 -6.41 8.65 -9.39
C ILE A 41 -6.23 9.08 -7.94
N ALA A 42 -6.54 8.20 -7.00
CA ALA A 42 -6.24 8.39 -5.59
C ALA A 42 -4.79 7.97 -5.32
N GLU A 43 -3.92 8.92 -4.99
CA GLU A 43 -2.52 8.69 -4.65
C GLU A 43 -2.31 8.76 -3.15
N PHE A 44 -1.53 7.82 -2.60
CA PHE A 44 -1.29 7.68 -1.17
C PHE A 44 0.19 7.85 -0.86
N TYR A 45 0.47 8.68 0.14
CA TYR A 45 1.80 9.05 0.58
C TYR A 45 1.96 8.79 2.07
N THR A 46 3.18 8.53 2.50
CA THR A 46 3.51 8.51 3.92
C THR A 46 3.44 9.92 4.51
N ALA A 47 2.82 10.08 5.69
CA ALA A 47 2.75 11.39 6.31
C ALA A 47 4.10 11.90 6.86
N HIS A 48 5.05 10.99 7.12
CA HIS A 48 6.34 11.33 7.71
C HIS A 48 7.31 11.97 6.71
N ASP A 49 7.40 11.41 5.52
CA ASP A 49 8.42 11.72 4.50
C ASP A 49 7.81 12.09 3.14
N GLY A 50 6.47 12.08 3.00
CA GLY A 50 5.79 12.40 1.75
C GLY A 50 6.09 11.41 0.63
N GLU A 51 6.60 10.22 0.95
CA GLU A 51 6.96 9.21 -0.04
C GLU A 51 5.71 8.56 -0.62
N PHE A 52 5.65 8.49 -1.94
CA PHE A 52 4.62 7.76 -2.65
C PHE A 52 4.61 6.28 -2.23
N LEU A 53 3.43 5.76 -1.90
CA LEU A 53 3.23 4.36 -1.54
C LEU A 53 2.52 3.59 -2.64
N PHE A 54 1.37 4.08 -3.06
CA PHE A 54 0.58 3.46 -4.11
C PHE A 54 -0.47 4.43 -4.64
N SER A 55 -1.03 4.10 -5.79
CA SER A 55 -2.18 4.82 -6.35
C SER A 55 -3.23 3.88 -6.90
N VAL A 56 -4.48 4.31 -6.76
CA VAL A 56 -5.68 3.55 -7.11
C VAL A 56 -6.52 4.37 -8.08
N PRO A 57 -6.85 3.85 -9.28
CA PRO A 57 -7.79 4.52 -10.16
C PRO A 57 -9.20 4.52 -9.56
N LEU A 58 -9.93 5.61 -9.75
CA LEU A 58 -11.32 5.78 -9.32
C LEU A 58 -12.24 5.84 -10.55
N PRO A 59 -13.40 5.13 -10.53
CA PRO A 59 -13.84 4.21 -9.50
C PRO A 59 -12.96 2.96 -9.46
N SER A 60 -12.64 2.48 -8.26
CA SER A 60 -11.79 1.31 -8.08
C SER A 60 -12.52 0.05 -8.57
N ARG A 61 -11.87 -0.65 -9.50
CA ARG A 61 -12.31 -1.95 -10.01
C ARG A 61 -11.50 -3.05 -9.35
N LEU A 62 -12.19 -4.11 -8.94
CA LEU A 62 -11.58 -5.29 -8.36
C LEU A 62 -11.64 -6.41 -9.40
N THR A 63 -10.53 -7.09 -9.62
CA THR A 63 -10.51 -8.29 -10.47
C THR A 63 -11.35 -9.42 -9.87
N HIS A 64 -11.41 -9.50 -8.55
CA HIS A 64 -12.25 -10.42 -7.81
C HIS A 64 -12.64 -9.81 -6.45
N ARG A 65 -13.90 -9.97 -6.04
CA ARG A 65 -14.37 -9.48 -4.73
C ARG A 65 -14.14 -10.56 -3.65
N PRO A 66 -13.21 -10.37 -2.70
CA PRO A 66 -13.02 -11.35 -1.64
C PRO A 66 -14.19 -11.35 -0.66
N THR A 67 -14.57 -12.53 -0.17
CA THR A 67 -15.71 -12.76 0.76
C THR A 67 -15.52 -12.14 2.15
N GLY A 68 -14.33 -11.57 2.45
CA GLY A 68 -13.93 -11.13 3.79
C GLY A 68 -13.82 -9.61 4.03
N GLY A 69 -14.33 -8.76 3.14
CA GLY A 69 -14.39 -7.29 3.30
C GLY A 69 -13.04 -6.55 3.23
N GLN A 70 -11.93 -7.20 3.58
CA GLN A 70 -10.58 -6.70 3.36
C GLN A 70 -10.12 -7.05 1.95
N ILE A 71 -9.72 -6.03 1.20
CA ILE A 71 -9.24 -6.18 -0.17
C ILE A 71 -7.74 -6.02 -0.15
N ASN A 72 -7.03 -7.02 -0.65
CA ASN A 72 -5.60 -6.89 -0.88
C ASN A 72 -5.40 -5.89 -2.02
N ILE A 73 -4.48 -4.93 -1.82
CA ILE A 73 -4.10 -3.95 -2.84
C ILE A 73 -3.77 -4.58 -4.21
N ASN A 74 -3.21 -5.79 -4.24
CA ASN A 74 -2.89 -6.49 -5.50
C ASN A 74 -4.13 -6.92 -6.31
N LEU A 75 -5.34 -6.83 -5.74
CA LEU A 75 -6.60 -7.18 -6.41
C LEU A 75 -7.25 -5.98 -7.09
N VAL A 76 -6.70 -4.78 -6.90
CA VAL A 76 -7.21 -3.55 -7.50
C VAL A 76 -6.64 -3.41 -8.90
N GLU A 77 -7.52 -3.36 -9.89
CA GLU A 77 -7.13 -3.22 -11.28
C GLU A 77 -6.50 -1.84 -11.54
N GLY A 78 -5.40 -1.79 -12.29
CA GLY A 78 -4.71 -0.54 -12.62
C GLY A 78 -3.97 0.11 -11.44
N MET A 79 -3.88 -0.57 -10.30
CA MET A 79 -3.15 -0.08 -9.14
C MET A 79 -1.65 0.02 -9.41
N LYS A 80 -1.05 1.17 -9.10
CA LYS A 80 0.41 1.32 -9.11
C LYS A 80 0.94 1.24 -7.70
N HIS A 81 1.95 0.43 -7.49
CA HIS A 81 2.67 0.34 -6.23
C HIS A 81 4.00 1.10 -6.35
N ARG A 82 4.49 1.63 -5.24
CA ARG A 82 5.88 2.07 -5.14
C ARG A 82 6.77 0.93 -5.58
N GLN A 83 7.64 1.18 -6.57
CA GLN A 83 8.65 0.21 -6.92
C GLN A 83 9.57 0.00 -5.71
N PRO A 84 9.92 -1.26 -5.36
CA PRO A 84 10.95 -1.47 -4.37
C PRO A 84 12.20 -0.71 -4.82
N PRO A 85 12.90 -0.03 -3.90
CA PRO A 85 14.16 0.63 -4.26
C PRO A 85 15.04 -0.41 -4.96
N LYS A 86 15.55 -0.06 -6.16
CA LYS A 86 16.47 -0.93 -6.89
C LYS A 86 17.64 -1.21 -5.95
N LEU A 87 17.78 -2.48 -5.55
CA LEU A 87 18.92 -2.90 -4.76
C LEU A 87 20.17 -2.50 -5.55
N ARG A 88 21.04 -1.72 -4.91
CA ARG A 88 22.33 -1.40 -5.50
C ARG A 88 23.05 -2.74 -5.80
N PRO A 89 23.79 -2.87 -6.91
CA PRO A 89 24.39 -4.14 -7.32
C PRO A 89 25.33 -4.76 -6.26
N ASP A 90 25.97 -3.92 -5.45
CA ASP A 90 26.82 -4.26 -4.29
C ASP A 90 26.05 -4.92 -3.13
N LEU A 91 24.73 -4.75 -3.08
CA LEU A 91 23.83 -5.36 -2.09
C LEU A 91 23.12 -6.61 -2.63
N TYR A 92 23.43 -7.04 -3.85
CA TYR A 92 22.94 -8.30 -4.45
C TYR A 92 23.58 -9.54 -3.84
N LYS A 93 23.89 -9.51 -2.54
CA LYS A 93 24.26 -10.73 -1.82
C LYS A 93 22.96 -11.52 -1.58
N PRO A 94 22.92 -12.83 -1.89
CA PRO A 94 21.77 -13.64 -1.54
C PRO A 94 21.50 -13.48 -0.05
N ARG A 95 20.23 -13.24 0.32
CA ARG A 95 19.81 -13.11 1.71
C ARG A 95 20.32 -14.35 2.47
N PRO A 96 21.13 -14.20 3.53
CA PRO A 96 21.59 -15.35 4.28
C PRO A 96 20.39 -16.18 4.71
N LYS A 97 20.43 -17.49 4.48
CA LYS A 97 19.38 -18.40 4.95
C LYS A 97 19.29 -18.19 6.46
N LYS A 98 18.09 -17.83 6.95
CA LYS A 98 17.83 -17.91 8.40
C LYS A 98 18.10 -19.35 8.80
N HIS A 99 19.12 -19.58 9.62
CA HIS A 99 19.21 -20.84 10.36
C HIS A 99 17.88 -20.97 11.11
N LYS A 100 17.13 -22.03 10.80
CA LYS A 100 16.16 -22.53 11.77
C LYS A 100 17.00 -22.97 12.97
N PRO A 101 16.66 -22.59 14.21
CA PRO A 101 17.28 -23.24 15.35
C PRO A 101 17.00 -24.74 15.23
N ASP A 102 18.05 -25.57 15.33
CA ASP A 102 17.91 -27.02 15.44
C ASP A 102 16.97 -27.32 16.60
N GLN A 103 16.00 -28.20 16.33
CA GLN A 103 15.12 -28.77 17.33
C GLN A 103 15.55 -30.21 17.61
#